data_AF-A0A538QE50-F1
#
_entry.id   AF-A0A538QE50-F1
#
_cell.length_a   1.000
_cell.length_b   1.000
_cell.length_c   1.000
_cell.angle_alpha   90.00
_cell.angle_beta   90.00
_cell.angle_gamma   90.00
#
_symmetry.space_group_name_H-M   'P 1'
#
loop_
_entity.id
_entity.type
_entity.pdbx_description
1 polymer ?
#
loop_
_entity_poly.entity_id
_entity_poly.type
_entity_poly.pdbx_seq_one_letter_code
_entity_poly.pdbx_strand_id
1 'polypeptide(L)'
;MGDAPVEGQYRDQMNSMAQYIDRFFNGPAAGERKTGFVLLVFPLGEHAGRCNYISNGRREDVVVMLKEQLARFQGSPDVSGHA
;
A
#
# COMPACT_ATOMS: atom_id res chain seq x y z
N MET A 1 9.24 -7.32 -9.37
CA MET A 1 8.01 -7.35 -8.55
C MET A 1 7.36 -5.97 -8.60
N GLY A 2 6.09 -5.86 -8.99
CA GLY A 2 5.30 -4.62 -8.85
C GLY A 2 4.86 -3.87 -10.11
N ASP A 3 5.42 -4.12 -11.30
CA ASP A 3 5.04 -3.36 -12.52
C ASP A 3 3.84 -3.95 -13.29
N ALA A 4 3.32 -5.10 -12.88
CA ALA A 4 2.14 -5.67 -13.51
C ALA A 4 0.84 -5.05 -12.93
N PRO A 5 -0.23 -4.89 -13.72
CA PRO A 5 -1.54 -4.44 -13.24
C PRO A 5 -2.12 -5.41 -12.22
N VAL A 6 -2.71 -4.94 -11.12
CA VAL A 6 -3.35 -5.76 -10.06
C VAL A 6 -4.00 -7.01 -10.66
N GLU A 7 -3.69 -8.18 -10.09
CA GLU A 7 -4.21 -9.46 -10.55
C GLU A 7 -5.75 -9.42 -10.65
N GLY A 8 -6.30 -9.98 -11.73
CA GLY A 8 -7.72 -9.84 -12.05
C GLY A 8 -8.64 -10.23 -10.90
N GLN A 9 -8.27 -11.27 -10.14
CA GLN A 9 -9.03 -11.73 -8.97
C GLN A 9 -9.16 -10.69 -7.85
N TYR A 10 -8.21 -9.75 -7.73
CA TYR A 10 -8.19 -8.73 -6.68
C TYR A 10 -8.55 -7.33 -7.18
N ARG A 11 -8.67 -7.12 -8.49
CA ARG A 11 -8.82 -5.78 -9.08
C ARG A 11 -10.01 -5.01 -8.53
N ASP A 12 -11.20 -5.62 -8.49
CA ASP A 12 -12.42 -4.93 -8.06
C ASP A 12 -12.44 -4.67 -6.56
N GLN A 13 -11.95 -5.63 -5.77
CA GLN A 13 -11.84 -5.50 -4.32
C GLN A 13 -10.83 -4.40 -3.94
N MET A 14 -9.66 -4.38 -4.60
CA MET A 14 -8.63 -3.38 -4.35
C MET A 14 -9.06 -1.98 -4.79
N ASN A 15 -9.74 -1.84 -5.94
CA ASN A 15 -10.30 -0.56 -6.37
C ASN A 15 -11.38 -0.05 -5.38
N SER A 16 -12.27 -0.93 -4.94
CA SER A 16 -13.31 -0.58 -3.96
C SER A 16 -12.70 -0.15 -2.63
N MET A 17 -11.68 -0.86 -2.16
CA MET A 17 -10.97 -0.52 -0.94
C MET A 17 -10.20 0.79 -1.07
N ALA A 18 -9.53 1.03 -2.21
CA ALA A 18 -8.82 2.28 -2.47
C ALA A 18 -9.77 3.49 -2.44
N GLN A 19 -10.95 3.38 -3.06
CA GLN A 19 -11.96 4.43 -3.00
C GLN A 19 -12.47 4.68 -1.58
N TYR A 20 -12.69 3.61 -0.81
CA TYR A 20 -13.12 3.72 0.58
C TYR A 20 -12.06 4.43 1.44
N ILE A 21 -10.80 3.99 1.37
CA ILE A 21 -9.69 4.57 2.12
C ILE A 21 -9.48 6.04 1.73
N ASP A 22 -9.49 6.35 0.43
CA ASP A 22 -9.34 7.73 -0.03
C ASP A 22 -10.44 8.63 0.53
N ARG A 23 -11.69 8.18 0.48
CA ARG A 23 -12.82 8.93 1.04
C ARG A 23 -12.74 9.08 2.56
N PHE A 24 -12.28 8.04 3.26
CA PHE A 24 -12.15 8.07 4.71
C PHE A 24 -11.13 9.11 5.17
N PHE A 25 -9.97 9.19 4.51
CA PHE A 25 -8.90 10.11 4.91
C PHE A 25 -8.98 11.49 4.26
N ASN A 26 -9.43 11.59 3.01
CA ASN A 26 -9.43 12.83 2.24
C ASN A 26 -10.83 13.45 2.07
N GLY A 27 -11.87 12.79 2.57
CA GLY A 27 -13.26 13.24 2.41
C GLY A 27 -13.77 13.06 0.97
N PRO A 28 -14.90 13.68 0.61
CA PRO A 28 -15.46 13.61 -0.73
C PRO A 28 -14.52 14.28 -1.76
N ALA A 29 -14.55 13.77 -3.00
CA ALA A 29 -13.61 14.04 -4.09
C ALA A 29 -13.46 15.51 -4.57
N ALA A 30 -14.10 16.48 -3.92
CA ALA A 30 -14.07 17.90 -4.26
C ALA A 30 -13.00 18.72 -3.49
N GLY A 31 -12.30 18.12 -2.52
CA GLY A 31 -11.26 18.78 -1.72
C GLY A 31 -9.84 18.52 -2.21
N GLU A 32 -8.89 19.33 -1.72
CA GLU A 32 -7.46 19.07 -1.85
C GLU A 32 -7.09 17.82 -1.02
N ARG A 33 -6.67 16.74 -1.68
CA ARG A 33 -6.24 15.49 -1.03
C ARG A 33 -4.93 15.73 -0.29
N LYS A 34 -4.92 15.53 1.03
CA LYS A 34 -3.76 15.79 1.90
C LYS A 34 -3.06 14.50 2.36
N THR A 35 -3.76 13.37 2.29
CA THR A 35 -3.28 12.09 2.82
C THR A 35 -3.06 11.11 1.67
N GLY A 36 -1.80 10.68 1.50
CA GLY A 36 -1.44 9.57 0.64
C GLY A 36 -1.52 8.23 1.37
N PHE A 37 -1.92 7.17 0.68
CA PHE A 37 -1.86 5.80 1.17
C PHE A 37 -1.34 4.84 0.10
N VAL A 38 -0.86 3.69 0.58
CA VAL A 38 -0.48 2.54 -0.23
C VAL A 38 -1.16 1.31 0.36
N LEU A 39 -1.83 0.54 -0.49
CA LEU A 39 -2.35 -0.78 -0.14
C LEU A 39 -1.51 -1.84 -0.85
N LEU A 40 -0.88 -2.70 -0.05
CA LEU A 40 -0.11 -3.86 -0.49
C LEU A 40 -0.89 -5.13 -0.15
N VAL A 41 -1.10 -5.98 -1.15
CA VAL A 41 -1.75 -7.29 -0.99
C VAL A 41 -0.82 -8.34 -1.55
N PHE A 42 -0.38 -9.26 -0.70
CA PHE A 42 0.58 -10.30 -1.03
C PHE A 42 0.16 -11.62 -0.37
N PRO A 43 0.53 -12.78 -0.93
CA PRO A 43 0.20 -14.06 -0.33
C PRO A 43 0.95 -14.24 1.01
N LEU A 44 0.26 -14.83 1.99
CA LEU A 44 0.88 -15.21 3.27
C LEU A 44 1.62 -16.55 3.11
N GLY A 45 2.74 -16.70 3.82
CA GLY A 45 3.52 -17.94 3.81
C GLY A 45 4.35 -18.19 2.55
N GLU A 46 4.26 -17.32 1.55
CA GLU A 46 5.03 -17.40 0.31
C GLU A 46 5.84 -16.12 0.08
N HIS A 47 7.15 -16.27 -0.08
CA HIS A 47 8.04 -15.13 -0.38
C HIS A 47 8.27 -14.91 -1.89
N ALA A 48 7.82 -15.85 -2.73
CA ALA A 48 7.96 -15.79 -4.18
C ALA A 48 6.72 -15.23 -4.90
N GLY A 49 5.64 -14.97 -4.17
CA GLY A 49 4.37 -14.52 -4.71
C GLY A 49 4.37 -13.05 -5.18
N ARG A 50 3.44 -12.73 -6.08
CA ARG A 50 3.28 -11.38 -6.60
C ARG A 50 2.66 -10.47 -5.54
N CYS A 51 3.29 -9.32 -5.29
CA CYS A 51 2.69 -8.25 -4.50
C CYS A 51 1.84 -7.35 -5.40
N ASN A 52 0.54 -7.28 -5.11
CA ASN A 52 -0.39 -6.33 -5.71
C ASN A 52 -0.30 -4.99 -4.96
N TYR A 53 -0.35 -3.91 -5.73
CA TYR A 53 -0.11 -2.56 -5.25
C TYR A 53 -1.16 -1.59 -5.81
N ILE A 54 -1.72 -0.73 -4.95
CA ILE A 54 -2.51 0.43 -5.35
C ILE A 54 -2.23 1.61 -4.41
N SER A 55 -2.17 2.82 -4.94
CA SER A 55 -1.96 4.07 -4.18
C SER A 55 -2.80 5.21 -4.75
N ASN A 56 -3.16 6.17 -3.92
CA ASN A 56 -3.76 7.45 -4.36
C ASN A 56 -2.71 8.57 -4.57
N GLY A 57 -1.46 8.36 -4.14
CA GLY A 57 -0.36 9.30 -4.26
C GLY A 57 0.41 9.18 -5.58
N ARG A 58 1.28 10.17 -5.84
CA ARG A 58 2.21 10.12 -6.98
C ARG A 58 3.28 9.07 -6.73
N ARG A 59 3.80 8.48 -7.81
CA ARG A 59 4.81 7.42 -7.72
C ARG A 59 6.06 7.90 -6.96
N GLU A 60 6.47 9.15 -7.19
CA GLU A 60 7.62 9.76 -6.52
C GLU A 60 7.45 9.76 -4.99
N ASP A 61 6.31 10.23 -4.49
CA ASP A 61 6.01 10.33 -3.05
C ASP A 61 5.96 8.94 -2.40
N VAL A 62 5.36 7.97 -3.10
CA VAL A 62 5.29 6.59 -2.61
C VAL A 62 6.67 5.94 -2.54
N VAL A 63 7.54 6.17 -3.53
CA VAL A 63 8.91 5.63 -3.52
C VAL A 63 9.70 6.20 -2.34
N VAL A 64 9.57 7.49 -2.05
CA VAL A 64 10.22 8.12 -0.88
C VAL A 64 9.71 7.47 0.41
N MET A 65 8.39 7.40 0.58
CA MET A 65 7.78 6.81 1.78
C MET A 65 8.20 5.34 1.98
N LEU A 66 8.20 4.52 0.93
CA LEU A 66 8.61 3.11 1.05
C LEU A 66 10.09 2.95 1.41
N LYS A 67 10.98 3.83 0.93
CA LYS A 67 12.38 3.84 1.36
C LYS A 67 12.52 4.20 2.83
N GLU A 68 11.77 5.20 3.31
CA GLU A 68 11.74 5.56 4.72
C GLU A 68 11.21 4.42 5.60
N GLN A 69 10.13 3.74 5.18
CA GLN A 69 9.58 2.60 5.89
C GLN A 69 10.57 1.42 5.91
N LEU A 70 11.25 1.14 4.80
CA LEU A 70 12.31 0.12 4.76
C LEU A 70 13.43 0.44 5.73
N ALA A 71 13.91 1.69 5.77
CA ALA A 71 14.93 2.12 6.72
C ALA A 71 14.48 1.94 8.18
N ARG A 72 13.20 2.23 8.48
CA ARG A 72 12.61 1.98 9.82
C ARG A 72 12.56 0.50 10.17
N PHE A 73 12.22 -0.37 9.21
CA PHE A 73 12.22 -1.82 9.43
C PHE A 73 13.62 -2.37 9.63
N GLN A 74 14.61 -1.89 8.87
CA GLN A 74 16.00 -2.30 9.01
C GLN A 74 16.66 -1.78 10.29
N GLY A 75 16.16 -0.66 10.83
CA GLY A 75 16.64 -0.07 12.08
C GLY A 75 15.96 -0.59 13.37
N SER A 76 14.89 -1.39 13.28
CA SER A 76 14.28 -2.04 14.44
C SER A 76 14.87 -3.45 14.62
N PRO A 77 15.61 -3.74 15.71
CA PRO A 77 15.93 -5.13 16.05
C PRO A 77 14.62 -5.82 16.44
N ASP A 78 14.32 -6.95 15.79
CA ASP A 78 13.23 -7.89 16.06
C ASP A 78 12.30 -7.52 17.22
N VAL A 79 11.15 -6.92 16.92
CA VAL A 79 10.01 -7.01 17.85
C VAL A 79 9.36 -8.37 17.61
N SER A 80 10.01 -9.41 18.13
CA SER A 80 9.35 -10.68 18.44
C SER A 80 8.38 -10.44 19.59
N GLY A 81 7.24 -9.81 19.29
CA GLY A 81 6.09 -9.78 20.19
C GLY A 81 5.40 -11.14 20.14
N HIS A 82 5.80 -12.05 21.00
CA HIS A 82 4.96 -13.20 21.33
C HIS A 82 3.71 -12.69 22.07
N ALA A 83 2.56 -13.23 21.68
CA ALA A 83 1.25 -13.01 22.30
C ALA A 83 1.22 -13.46 23.77
#